data_AF-A0A497H0H9-F1
#
_entry.id   AF-A0A497H0H9-F1
#
_cell.length_a   1.000
_cell.length_b   1.000
_cell.length_c   1.000
_cell.angle_alpha   90.00
_cell.angle_beta   90.00
_cell.angle_gamma   90.00
#
_symmetry.space_group_name_H-M   'P 1'
#
loop_
_entity.id
_entity.type
_entity.pdbx_description
1 polymer ?
#
loop_
_entity_poly.entity_id
_entity_poly.type
_entity_poly.pdbx_seq_one_letter_code
_entity_poly.pdbx_strand_id
1 'polypeptide(L)' 'MLLEIGCALLLARLIGHVFERFKQPAVIGEILAGVVMGPFIAGNLFGIRYISVETEGLAQLGIVLLL' A
#
# COMPACT_ATOMS: atom_id res chain seq x y z
N MET A 1 -12.23 4.74 -5.66
CA MET A 1 -11.27 5.82 -5.35
C MET A 1 -11.06 5.98 -3.84
N LEU A 2 -11.91 6.71 -3.09
CA LEU A 2 -11.69 6.90 -1.63
C LEU A 2 -11.69 5.60 -0.82
N LEU A 3 -12.57 4.65 -1.16
CA LEU A 3 -12.61 3.35 -0.51
C LEU A 3 -11.32 2.55 -0.74
N GLU A 4 -10.79 2.57 -1.96
CA GLU A 4 -9.56 1.85 -2.32
C GLU A 4 -8.34 2.43 -1.59
N ILE A 5 -8.22 3.76 -1.57
CA ILE A 5 -7.17 4.47 -0.83
C ILE A 5 -7.31 4.20 0.67
N GLY A 6 -8.53 4.25 1.20
CA GLY A 6 -8.82 3.92 2.60
C GLY A 6 -8.43 2.48 2.95
N CYS A 7 -8.79 1.51 2.10
CA CYS A 7 -8.38 0.12 2.25
C CYS A 7 -6.85 -0.04 2.18
N ALA A 8 -6.17 0.67 1.27
CA ALA A 8 -4.71 0.62 1.15
C ALA A 8 -4.02 1.17 2.40
N LEU A 9 -4.48 2.31 2.93
CA LEU A 9 -3.96 2.91 4.16
C LEU A 9 -4.23 2.03 5.38
N LEU A 10 -5.43 1.45 5.48
CA LEU A 10 -5.79 0.52 6.56
C LEU A 10 -4.92 -0.74 6.52
N LEU A 11 -4.72 -1.34 5.36
CA LEU A 11 -3.85 -2.51 5.20
C LEU A 11 -2.39 -2.18 5.50
N ALA A 12 -1.88 -1.05 5.01
CA ALA A 12 -0.53 -0.59 5.32
C ALA A 12 -0.32 -0.43 6.83
N ARG A 13 -1.26 0.21 7.54
CA ARG A 13 -1.22 0.37 9.00
C ARG A 13 -1.31 -0.97 9.75
N LEU A 14 -2.19 -1.87 9.33
CA LEU A 14 -2.36 -3.17 9.97
C LEU A 14 -1.10 -4.03 9.81
N ILE A 15 -0.56 -4.12 8.60
CA ILE A 15 0.62 -4.94 8.31
C ILE A 15 1.87 -4.29 8.94
N GLY A 16 2.01 -2.97 8.86
CA GLY A 16 3.07 -2.23 9.55
C GLY A 16 3.09 -2.51 11.05
N HIS A 17 1.92 -2.47 11.72
CA HIS A 17 1.82 -2.77 13.14
C HIS A 17 2.15 -4.24 13.47
N VAL A 18 1.78 -5.18 12.59
CA VAL A 18 2.18 -6.59 12.73
C VAL A 18 3.71 -6.72 12.66
N PHE A 19 4.36 -6.02 11.73
CA PHE A 19 5.82 -6.04 11.58
C PHE A 19 6.54 -5.40 12.77
N GLU A 20 5.99 -4.32 13.35
CA GLU A 20 6.51 -3.75 14.59
C GLU A 20 6.50 -4.77 15.74
N ARG A 21 5.44 -5.59 15.85
CA ARG A 21 5.39 -6.67 16.86
C ARG A 21 6.48 -7.72 16.65
N PHE A 22 6.91 -7.92 15.41
CA PHE A 22 8.04 -8.80 15.06
C PHE A 22 9.41 -8.11 15.20
N LYS A 23 9.48 -6.90 15.77
CA LYS A 23 10.71 -6.08 15.88
C LYS A 23 11.32 -5.71 14.52
N GLN A 24 10.51 -5.68 13.46
CA GLN A 24 10.91 -5.19 12.15
C GLN A 24 10.40 -3.76 11.96
N PRO A 25 11.10 -2.91 11.18
CA PRO A 25 10.61 -1.58 10.84
C PRO A 25 9.21 -1.64 10.19
N ALA A 26 8.27 -0.81 10.67
CA ALA A 26 6.90 -0.76 10.16
C ALA A 26 6.83 -0.58 8.63
N VAL A 27 7.78 0.20 8.08
CA VAL A 27 7.91 0.49 6.65
C VAL A 27 8.00 -0.78 5.80
N ILE A 28 8.61 -1.87 6.31
CA ILE A 28 8.67 -3.15 5.60
C ILE A 28 7.27 -3.72 5.42
N GLY A 29 6.44 -3.65 6.46
CA GLY A 29 5.05 -4.10 6.42
C GLY A 29 4.18 -3.23 5.51
N GLU A 30 4.40 -1.91 5.50
CA GLU A 30 3.71 -0.97 4.61
C GLU A 30 4.03 -1.23 3.14
N ILE A 31 5.30 -1.47 2.81
CA ILE A 31 5.74 -1.84 1.44
C ILE A 31 5.10 -3.18 1.04
N LEU A 32 5.11 -4.18 1.92
CA LEU A 32 4.47 -5.47 1.65
C LEU A 32 2.96 -5.34 1.41
N ALA A 33 2.27 -4.49 2.18
CA ALA A 33 0.87 -4.19 1.97
C ALA A 33 0.62 -3.63 0.55
N GLY A 34 1.50 -2.74 0.09
CA GLY A 34 1.48 -2.20 -1.27
C GLY A 34 1.70 -3.26 -2.35
N VAL A 35 2.64 -4.19 -2.15
CA VAL A 35 2.89 -5.31 -3.09
C VAL A 35 1.68 -6.25 -3.17
N VAL A 36 1.08 -6.56 -2.02
CA VAL A 36 -0.10 -7.43 -1.93
C VAL A 36 -1.32 -6.77 -2.57
N MET A 37 -1.57 -5.49 -2.30
CA MET A 37 -2.67 -4.73 -2.90
C MET A 37 -2.43 -4.39 -4.36
N GLY A 38 -1.18 -4.32 -4.79
CA GLY A 38 -0.81 -4.02 -6.16
C GLY A 38 -1.23 -5.10 -7.17
N PRO A 39 -0.74 -4.99 -8.42
CA PRO A 39 -1.11 -5.90 -9.51
C PRO A 39 -0.68 -7.35 -9.26
N PHE A 40 0.26 -7.59 -8.34
CA PHE A 40 0.87 -8.90 -8.14
C PHE A 40 -0.03 -9.93 -7.45
N ILE A 41 -0.82 -9.51 -6.44
CA ILE A 41 -1.69 -10.43 -5.70
C ILE A 41 -3.14 -10.00 -5.84
N ALA A 42 -3.54 -8.86 -5.27
CA ALA A 42 -4.94 -8.44 -5.30
C ALA A 42 -5.43 -8.11 -6.71
N GLY A 43 -4.57 -7.51 -7.55
CA GLY A 43 -4.93 -7.25 -8.94
C GLY A 43 -5.11 -8.50 -9.80
N ASN A 44 -4.32 -9.55 -9.54
CA ASN A 44 -4.38 -10.80 -10.32
C ASN A 44 -5.46 -11.78 -9.79
N LEU A 45 -5.63 -11.89 -8.47
CA LEU A 45 -6.63 -12.80 -7.88
C LEU A 45 -8.05 -12.22 -7.84
N PHE A 46 -8.20 -10.91 -7.60
CA PHE A 46 -9.50 -10.28 -7.39
C PHE A 46 -9.89 -9.32 -8.52
N GLY A 47 -9.05 -9.16 -9.55
CA GLY A 47 -9.31 -8.27 -10.67
C GLY A 47 -9.29 -6.77 -10.31
N ILE A 48 -8.75 -6.42 -9.14
CA ILE A 48 -8.78 -5.05 -8.63
C ILE A 48 -7.63 -4.24 -9.28
N ARG A 49 -7.98 -3.24 -10.08
CA ARG A 49 -7.00 -2.35 -10.72
C ARG A 49 -6.74 -1.12 -9.87
N TYR A 50 -5.71 -1.20 -9.03
CA TYR A 50 -5.20 -0.07 -8.26
C TYR A 50 -4.27 0.87 -9.05
N ILE A 51 -3.96 0.56 -10.31
CA ILE A 51 -3.15 1.43 -11.17
C ILE A 51 -4.09 2.40 -11.88
N SER A 52 -4.21 3.59 -11.31
CA SER A 52 -5.03 4.71 -11.79
C SER A 52 -4.22 6.01 -11.74
N VAL A 53 -4.67 7.04 -12.46
CA VAL A 53 -3.97 8.34 -12.53
C VAL A 53 -3.88 8.99 -11.14
N GLU A 54 -4.89 8.78 -10.31
CA GLU A 54 -5.01 9.31 -8.96
C GLU A 54 -4.00 8.64 -8.01
N THR A 55 -3.85 7.32 -8.09
CA THR A 55 -2.87 6.56 -7.30
C THR A 55 -1.43 6.87 -7.71
N GLU A 56 -1.21 7.16 -9.00
CA GLU A 56 0.10 7.60 -9.49
C GLU A 56 0.46 8.99 -8.96
N GLY A 57 -0.50 9.92 -8.94
CA GLY A 57 -0.33 11.23 -8.31
C GLY A 57 0.01 11.13 -6.82
N LEU A 58 -0.66 10.25 -6.07
CA LEU A 58 -0.34 9.99 -4.66
C LEU A 58 1.07 9.39 -4.48
N ALA A 59 1.48 8.48 -5.35
CA ALA A 59 2.82 7.90 -5.31
C ALA A 59 3.90 8.95 -5.59
N GLN A 60 3.69 9.84 -6.55
CA GLN A 60 4.60 10.96 -6.82
C GLN A 60 4.72 11.91 -5.63
N LEU A 61 3.61 12.24 -4.96
CA LEU A 61 3.64 13.04 -3.73
C LEU A 61 4.45 12.34 -2.63
N GLY A 62 4.28 11.02 -2.48
CA GLY A 62 5.07 10.21 -1.55
C GLY A 62 6.57 10.27 -1.85
N ILE A 63 6.97 10.13 -3.12
CA ILE A 63 8.37 10.23 -3.54
C ILE A 63 8.93 11.62 -3.23
N VAL A 64 8.20 12.69 -3.56
CA VAL A 64 8.63 14.08 -3.30
C VAL A 64 8.79 14.36 -1.81
N LEU A 65 7.94 13.81 -0.95
CA LEU A 65 8.03 13.97 0.50
C LEU A 65 9.18 13.16 1.15
N LEU A 66 9.66 12.11 0.47
CA LEU A 66 10.78 11.27 0.94
C LEU A 66 12.15 11.78 0.48
N LEU A 67 12.19 12.69 -0.50
CA LEU A 67 13.39 13.41 -0.95
C LEU A 67 13.67 14.63 -0.08
#